data_AF-A0A959T3T4-F1
#
_entry.id   AF-A0A959T3T4-F1
#
_cell.length_a   1.000
_cell.length_b   1.000
_cell.length_c   1.000
_cell.angle_alpha   90.00
_cell.angle_beta   90.00
_cell.angle_gamma   90.00
#
_symmetry.space_group_name_H-M   'P 1'
#
loop_
_entity.id
_entity.type
_entity.pdbx_description
1 polymer ?
#
loop_
_entity_poly.entity_id
_entity_poly.type
_entity_poly.pdbx_seq_one_letter_code
_entity_poly.pdbx_strand_id
1 'polypeptide(L)'
;MVRELVAQLAVLEEAGISPTHVDSHQHVHMLPAILEAMVPVLRERDLPMRIVAPPRAALWSSWSRPRKVAKQALNAYLADRAFARAPTPTNQALVSIHDLDDPGPYDKATYSKLLSWVPPDRVTEVMVHPYRLGPDLLEMYGGDPGKLPFLERCRHEYEALTAGPIFGGASLITFRDLQSR
;
A
#
# COMPACT_ATOMS: atom_id res chain seq x y z
N MET A 1 11.89 17.17 7.47
CA MET A 1 10.92 16.47 6.61
C MET A 1 10.97 16.95 5.17
N VAL A 2 10.57 18.19 4.85
CA VAL A 2 10.59 18.71 3.46
C VAL A 2 11.92 18.49 2.73
N ARG A 3 13.04 18.88 3.36
CA ARG A 3 14.39 18.67 2.79
C ARG A 3 14.70 17.20 2.51
N GLU A 4 14.26 16.30 3.38
CA GLU A 4 14.50 14.85 3.24
C GLU A 4 13.67 14.28 2.09
N LEU A 5 12.39 14.66 1.98
CA LEU A 5 11.55 14.25 0.85
C LEU A 5 12.16 14.72 -0.49
N VAL A 6 12.58 15.98 -0.57
CA VAL A 6 13.21 16.53 -1.78
C VAL A 6 14.50 15.79 -2.11
N ALA A 7 15.32 15.46 -1.10
CA ALA A 7 16.54 14.68 -1.31
C ALA A 7 16.25 13.26 -1.82
N GLN A 8 15.26 12.56 -1.25
CA GLN A 8 14.88 11.22 -1.71
C GLN A 8 14.33 11.24 -3.15
N LEU A 9 13.54 12.25 -3.50
CA LEU A 9 13.06 12.43 -4.88
C LEU A 9 14.22 12.72 -5.83
N ALA A 10 15.16 13.57 -5.44
CA ALA A 10 16.35 13.88 -6.23
C ALA A 10 17.20 12.62 -6.50
N VAL A 11 17.40 11.75 -5.51
CA VAL A 11 18.13 10.48 -5.68
C VAL A 11 17.47 9.60 -6.75
N LEU A 12 16.13 9.53 -6.79
CA LEU A 12 15.41 8.79 -7.84
C LEU A 12 15.58 9.45 -9.21
N GLU A 13 15.43 10.76 -9.28
CA GLU A 13 15.53 11.55 -10.52
C GLU A 13 16.94 11.49 -11.12
N GLU A 14 17.98 11.60 -10.29
CA GLU A 14 19.39 11.45 -10.68
C GLU A 14 19.71 10.04 -11.19
N ALA A 15 19.01 9.02 -10.68
CA ALA A 15 19.07 7.65 -11.18
C ALA A 15 18.24 7.42 -12.46
N GLY A 16 17.62 8.47 -13.03
CA GLY A 16 16.80 8.39 -14.24
C GLY A 16 15.39 7.83 -13.99
N ILE A 17 14.95 7.75 -12.74
CA ILE A 17 13.62 7.28 -12.36
C ILE A 17 12.73 8.50 -12.16
N SER A 18 11.66 8.63 -12.94
CA SER A 18 10.65 9.68 -12.73
C SER A 18 9.54 9.17 -11.80
N PRO A 19 9.44 9.65 -10.54
CA PRO A 19 8.39 9.24 -9.63
C PRO A 19 7.01 9.58 -10.19
N THR A 20 6.05 8.67 -10.03
CA THR A 20 4.65 8.88 -10.47
C THR A 20 3.70 9.12 -9.31
N HIS A 21 4.14 8.80 -8.10
CA HIS A 21 3.41 8.97 -6.86
C HIS A 21 4.40 8.85 -5.70
N VAL A 22 3.91 9.13 -4.49
CA VAL A 22 4.64 9.00 -3.24
C VAL A 22 3.90 8.07 -2.30
N ASP A 23 4.64 7.20 -1.63
CA ASP A 23 4.18 6.49 -0.45
C ASP A 23 5.25 6.59 0.66
N SER A 24 5.13 5.79 1.71
CA SER A 24 6.22 5.67 2.67
C SER A 24 6.19 4.32 3.37
N HIS A 25 7.36 3.86 3.80
CA HIS A 25 7.47 2.73 4.71
C HIS A 25 6.67 3.00 5.99
N GLN A 26 5.96 1.98 6.48
CA GLN A 26 5.07 2.05 7.65
C GLN A 26 4.00 3.17 7.58
N HIS A 27 3.73 3.72 6.39
CA HIS A 27 2.74 4.76 6.17
C HIS A 27 2.93 6.03 7.01
N VAL A 28 4.17 6.35 7.40
CA VAL A 28 4.50 7.57 8.16
C VAL A 28 4.00 8.86 7.49
N HIS A 29 3.85 8.89 6.15
CA HIS A 29 3.27 10.04 5.44
C HIS A 29 1.83 10.36 5.86
N MET A 30 1.09 9.41 6.46
CA MET A 30 -0.27 9.62 6.97
C MET A 30 -0.30 10.40 8.30
N LEU A 31 0.84 10.57 8.98
CA LEU A 31 0.91 11.36 10.22
C LEU A 31 0.68 12.85 9.90
N PRO A 32 -0.20 13.57 10.61
CA PRO A 32 -0.61 14.93 10.23
C PRO A 32 0.54 15.90 9.99
N ALA A 33 1.53 15.94 10.89
CA ALA A 33 2.67 16.85 10.76
C ALA A 33 3.58 16.51 9.55
N ILE A 34 3.66 15.23 9.19
CA ILE A 34 4.43 14.77 8.03
C ILE A 34 3.66 15.10 6.75
N LEU A 35 2.38 14.73 6.69
CA LEU A 35 1.48 15.06 5.59
C LEU A 35 1.50 16.56 5.28
N GLU A 36 1.32 17.40 6.30
CA GLU A 36 1.31 18.86 6.14
C GLU A 36 2.60 19.42 5.56
N ALA A 37 3.74 18.84 5.95
CA ALA A 37 5.03 19.21 5.39
C ALA A 37 5.19 18.74 3.92
N MET A 38 4.62 17.59 3.56
CA MET A 38 4.76 17.02 2.20
C MET A 38 3.86 17.71 1.17
N VAL A 39 2.66 18.11 1.56
CA VAL A 39 1.62 18.64 0.65
C VAL A 39 2.11 19.76 -0.30
N PRO A 40 2.88 20.77 0.15
CA PRO A 40 3.41 21.79 -0.78
C PRO A 40 4.29 21.21 -1.89
N VAL A 41 5.19 20.27 -1.55
CA VAL A 41 6.09 19.62 -2.51
C VAL A 41 5.30 18.75 -3.49
N LEU A 42 4.34 17.97 -2.97
CA LEU A 42 3.49 17.11 -3.80
C LEU A 42 2.64 17.94 -4.76
N ARG A 43 2.13 19.11 -4.33
CA ARG A 43 1.38 20.03 -5.19
C ARG A 43 2.26 20.65 -6.26
N GLU A 44 3.44 21.12 -5.91
CA GLU A 44 4.38 21.74 -6.86
C GLU A 44 4.81 20.76 -7.95
N ARG A 45 5.01 19.49 -7.59
CA ARG A 45 5.44 18.43 -8.51
C ARG A 45 4.30 17.66 -9.16
N ASP A 46 3.04 18.02 -8.88
CA ASP A 46 1.86 17.27 -9.30
C ASP A 46 1.98 15.76 -9.00
N LEU A 47 2.40 15.40 -7.78
CA LEU A 47 2.59 13.99 -7.39
C LEU A 47 1.43 13.49 -6.54
N PRO A 48 0.66 12.50 -7.00
CA PRO A 48 -0.22 11.70 -6.16
C PRO A 48 0.51 11.12 -4.96
N MET A 49 -0.19 11.00 -3.83
CA MET A 49 0.29 10.22 -2.69
C MET A 49 -0.67 9.09 -2.39
N ARG A 50 -0.16 7.90 -2.07
CA ARG A 50 -0.98 6.82 -1.51
C ARG A 50 -1.76 7.33 -0.30
N ILE A 51 -3.01 6.91 -0.17
CA ILE A 51 -3.80 7.11 1.04
C ILE A 51 -4.17 5.74 1.62
N VAL A 52 -3.86 5.55 2.90
CA VAL A 52 -4.19 4.32 3.64
C VAL A 52 -5.65 4.38 4.10
N ALA A 53 -6.56 4.18 3.16
CA ALA A 53 -8.00 4.16 3.39
C ALA A 53 -8.52 2.71 3.48
N PRO A 54 -8.66 2.12 4.69
CA PRO A 54 -9.14 0.75 4.81
C PRO A 54 -10.62 0.66 4.42
N PRO A 55 -11.07 -0.42 3.75
CA PRO A 55 -12.49 -0.61 3.47
C PRO A 55 -13.27 -0.78 4.77
N ARG A 56 -14.52 -0.30 4.78
CA ARG A 56 -15.42 -0.47 5.93
C ARG A 56 -15.57 -1.94 6.33
N ALA A 57 -15.66 -2.84 5.36
CA ALA A 57 -15.74 -4.28 5.62
C ALA A 57 -14.52 -4.84 6.39
N ALA A 58 -13.32 -4.26 6.21
CA ALA A 58 -12.12 -4.67 6.95
C ALA A 58 -12.13 -4.22 8.43
N LEU A 59 -12.91 -3.20 8.80
CA LEU A 59 -13.08 -2.81 10.21
C LEU A 59 -13.82 -3.90 11.01
N TRP A 60 -14.70 -4.64 10.36
CA TRP A 60 -15.59 -5.63 10.98
C TRP A 60 -15.08 -7.07 10.89
N SER A 61 -14.04 -7.32 10.07
CA SER A 61 -13.55 -8.67 9.78
C SER A 61 -12.72 -9.29 10.92
N SER A 62 -12.47 -8.57 12.02
CA SER A 62 -11.53 -9.02 13.07
C SER A 62 -11.96 -8.65 14.50
N TRP A 63 -13.21 -8.96 14.89
CA TRP A 63 -13.72 -8.74 16.26
C TRP A 63 -12.87 -9.45 17.34
N SER A 64 -12.14 -10.50 16.97
CA SER A 64 -11.21 -11.23 17.85
C SER A 64 -9.89 -10.48 18.12
N ARG A 65 -9.64 -9.31 17.49
CA ARG A 65 -8.35 -8.59 17.56
C ARG A 65 -8.56 -7.07 17.76
N PRO A 66 -8.84 -6.60 18.99
CA PRO A 66 -9.20 -5.19 19.25
C PRO A 66 -8.13 -4.19 18.82
N ARG A 67 -6.84 -4.54 18.92
CA ARG A 67 -5.73 -3.68 18.48
C ARG A 67 -5.77 -3.41 16.97
N LYS A 68 -6.16 -4.40 16.17
CA LYS A 68 -6.26 -4.27 14.71
C LYS A 68 -7.44 -3.37 14.33
N VAL A 69 -8.59 -3.56 14.98
CA VAL A 69 -9.75 -2.68 14.82
C VAL A 69 -9.40 -1.23 15.16
N ALA A 70 -8.74 -1.00 16.30
CA ALA A 70 -8.29 0.34 16.70
C ALA A 70 -7.33 0.96 15.67
N LYS A 71 -6.37 0.19 15.15
CA LYS A 71 -5.45 0.64 14.10
C LYS A 71 -6.21 1.00 12.81
N GLN A 72 -7.14 0.17 12.37
CA GLN A 72 -7.92 0.44 11.16
C GLN A 72 -8.84 1.65 11.33
N ALA A 73 -9.43 1.85 12.51
CA ALA A 73 -10.21 3.05 12.82
C ALA A 73 -9.34 4.32 12.80
N LEU A 74 -8.14 4.27 13.36
CA LEU A 74 -7.17 5.36 13.27
C LEU A 74 -6.77 5.65 11.81
N ASN A 75 -6.50 4.61 11.02
CA ASN A 75 -6.19 4.75 9.60
C ASN A 75 -7.35 5.41 8.83
N ALA A 76 -8.60 5.00 9.08
CA ALA A 76 -9.78 5.61 8.46
C ALA A 76 -9.88 7.11 8.80
N TYR A 77 -9.69 7.47 10.07
CA TYR A 77 -9.68 8.87 10.50
C TYR A 77 -8.55 9.69 9.85
N LEU A 78 -7.34 9.12 9.74
CA LEU A 78 -6.22 9.77 9.08
C LEU A 78 -6.44 9.87 7.56
N ALA A 79 -7.10 8.88 6.95
CA ALA A 79 -7.46 8.88 5.54
C ALA A 79 -8.42 10.02 5.21
N ASP A 80 -9.47 10.23 6.00
CA ASP A 80 -10.41 11.35 5.78
C ASP A 80 -9.68 12.70 5.79
N ARG A 81 -8.70 12.86 6.69
CA ARG A 81 -7.83 14.05 6.72
C ARG A 81 -6.89 14.13 5.52
N ALA A 82 -6.31 13.01 5.12
CA ALA A 82 -5.41 12.94 3.97
C ALA A 82 -6.15 13.28 2.67
N PHE A 83 -7.37 12.76 2.47
CA PHE A 83 -8.21 13.09 1.32
C PHE A 83 -8.51 14.59 1.25
N ALA A 84 -8.83 15.22 2.38
CA ALA A 84 -9.08 16.67 2.43
C ALA A 84 -7.84 17.53 2.11
N ARG A 85 -6.63 16.94 2.10
CA ARG A 85 -5.37 17.64 1.85
C ARG A 85 -4.65 17.15 0.59
N ALA A 86 -5.14 16.10 -0.05
CA ALA A 86 -4.54 15.52 -1.25
C ALA A 86 -4.52 16.58 -2.37
N PRO A 87 -3.35 16.90 -2.94
CA PRO A 87 -3.24 17.93 -3.97
C PRO A 87 -3.72 17.45 -5.35
N THR A 88 -3.81 16.14 -5.54
CA THR A 88 -4.08 15.49 -6.84
C THR A 88 -4.95 14.23 -6.64
N PRO A 89 -5.59 13.69 -7.69
CA PRO A 89 -6.31 12.43 -7.64
C PRO A 89 -5.43 11.28 -7.12
N THR A 90 -6.00 10.42 -6.28
CA THR A 90 -5.29 9.30 -5.66
C THR A 90 -6.21 8.09 -5.43
N ASN A 91 -5.67 6.99 -4.91
CA ASN A 91 -6.42 5.80 -4.54
C ASN A 91 -7.47 6.13 -3.47
N GLN A 92 -8.63 5.50 -3.58
CA GLN A 92 -9.80 5.75 -2.70
C GLN A 92 -9.98 4.64 -1.65
N ALA A 93 -9.25 3.53 -1.83
CA ALA A 93 -9.14 2.45 -0.88
C ALA A 93 -7.73 1.84 -0.97
N LEU A 94 -7.27 1.27 0.13
CA LEU A 94 -6.08 0.43 0.17
C LEU A 94 -6.44 -0.89 0.83
N VAL A 95 -6.07 -1.97 0.15
CA VAL A 95 -6.24 -3.33 0.67
C VAL A 95 -4.93 -4.09 0.54
N SER A 96 -4.69 -5.01 1.46
CA SER A 96 -3.57 -5.93 1.35
C SER A 96 -3.93 -7.30 1.90
N ILE A 97 -3.32 -8.35 1.35
CA ILE A 97 -3.31 -9.65 2.02
C ILE A 97 -2.73 -9.55 3.43
N HIS A 98 -1.86 -8.56 3.72
CA HIS A 98 -1.28 -8.36 5.05
C HIS A 98 -2.32 -7.96 6.11
N ASP A 99 -3.49 -7.52 5.69
CA ASP A 99 -4.65 -7.31 6.56
C ASP A 99 -5.43 -8.60 6.84
N LEU A 100 -5.09 -9.72 6.19
CA LEU A 100 -5.67 -11.03 6.47
C LEU A 100 -4.96 -11.69 7.65
N ASP A 101 -5.70 -12.50 8.39
CA ASP A 101 -5.16 -13.28 9.50
C ASP A 101 -4.51 -14.59 9.02
N ASP A 102 -4.80 -15.00 7.78
CA ASP A 102 -4.27 -16.17 7.10
C ASP A 102 -2.87 -15.88 6.50
N PRO A 103 -1.84 -16.69 6.79
CA PRO A 103 -0.50 -16.56 6.19
C PRO A 103 -0.42 -17.07 4.74
N GLY A 104 -1.50 -17.63 4.19
CA GLY A 104 -1.56 -18.18 2.84
C GLY A 104 -1.50 -19.72 2.82
N PRO A 105 -1.34 -20.35 1.64
CA PRO A 105 -1.05 -19.74 0.35
C PRO A 105 -2.19 -18.87 -0.18
N TYR A 106 -1.86 -17.92 -1.05
CA TYR A 106 -2.83 -17.01 -1.66
C TYR A 106 -3.10 -17.39 -3.10
N ASP A 107 -4.29 -17.05 -3.55
CA ASP A 107 -4.77 -17.39 -4.88
C ASP A 107 -5.75 -16.32 -5.39
N LYS A 108 -6.29 -16.56 -6.59
CA LYS A 108 -7.32 -15.71 -7.19
C LYS A 108 -8.53 -15.52 -6.27
N ALA A 109 -8.96 -16.55 -5.54
CA ALA A 109 -10.12 -16.45 -4.65
C ALA A 109 -9.83 -15.50 -3.46
N THR A 110 -8.61 -15.56 -2.93
CA THR A 110 -8.12 -14.66 -1.88
C THR A 110 -8.20 -13.20 -2.33
N TYR A 111 -7.62 -12.86 -3.48
CA TYR A 111 -7.64 -11.48 -3.99
C TYR A 111 -9.06 -11.05 -4.41
N SER A 112 -9.87 -11.95 -4.95
CA SER A 112 -11.28 -11.65 -5.28
C SER A 112 -12.08 -11.31 -4.02
N LYS A 113 -11.88 -12.04 -2.91
CA LYS A 113 -12.49 -11.74 -1.63
C LYS A 113 -12.00 -10.39 -1.08
N LEU A 114 -10.71 -10.11 -1.17
CA LEU A 114 -10.13 -8.85 -0.71
C LEU A 114 -10.72 -7.65 -1.48
N LEU A 115 -10.82 -7.76 -2.80
CA LEU A 115 -11.41 -6.73 -3.65
C LEU A 115 -12.92 -6.55 -3.41
N SER A 116 -13.65 -7.62 -3.05
CA SER A 116 -15.08 -7.52 -2.71
C SER A 116 -15.37 -6.65 -1.47
N TRP A 117 -14.36 -6.29 -0.69
CA TRP A 117 -14.52 -5.37 0.44
C TRP A 117 -14.66 -3.91 0.02
N VAL A 118 -14.31 -3.59 -1.22
CA VAL A 118 -14.36 -2.24 -1.77
C VAL A 118 -15.45 -2.17 -2.85
N PRO A 119 -16.23 -1.08 -2.91
CA PRO A 119 -17.13 -0.84 -4.03
C PRO A 119 -16.40 -0.89 -5.40
N PRO A 120 -17.00 -1.52 -6.43
CA PRO A 120 -16.32 -1.78 -7.71
C PRO A 120 -16.04 -0.52 -8.55
N ASP A 121 -16.68 0.60 -8.22
CA ASP A 121 -16.50 1.91 -8.86
C ASP A 121 -15.32 2.71 -8.28
N ARG A 122 -14.61 2.17 -7.28
CA ARG A 122 -13.49 2.85 -6.64
C ARG A 122 -12.13 2.44 -7.19
N VAL A 123 -11.24 3.43 -7.26
CA VAL A 123 -9.80 3.21 -7.43
C VAL A 123 -9.25 2.57 -6.16
N THR A 124 -8.93 1.29 -6.25
CA THR A 124 -8.40 0.51 -5.14
C THR A 124 -6.93 0.22 -5.38
N GLU A 125 -6.10 0.59 -4.42
CA GLU A 125 -4.71 0.15 -4.41
C GLU A 125 -4.60 -1.19 -3.67
N VAL A 126 -4.01 -2.18 -4.33
CA VAL A 126 -3.64 -3.46 -3.71
C VAL A 126 -2.16 -3.37 -3.33
N MET A 127 -1.88 -3.18 -2.04
CA MET A 127 -0.50 -3.12 -1.53
C MET A 127 0.04 -4.54 -1.31
N VAL A 128 1.22 -4.80 -1.88
CA VAL A 128 1.87 -6.11 -1.91
C VAL A 128 3.34 -6.01 -1.46
N HIS A 129 3.89 -7.08 -0.91
CA HIS A 129 5.32 -7.29 -0.62
C HIS A 129 5.82 -8.62 -1.22
N PRO A 130 5.83 -8.78 -2.55
CA PRO A 130 6.24 -10.03 -3.18
C PRO A 130 7.75 -10.21 -3.11
N TYR A 131 8.23 -11.30 -2.51
CA TYR A 131 9.64 -11.66 -2.53
C TYR A 131 9.87 -12.97 -3.27
N ARG A 132 10.78 -12.92 -4.25
CA ARG A 132 11.40 -14.14 -4.78
C ARG A 132 12.51 -14.53 -3.83
N LEU A 133 12.45 -15.73 -3.27
CA LEU A 133 13.53 -16.22 -2.41
C LEU A 133 14.83 -16.32 -3.20
N GLY A 134 15.88 -15.67 -2.70
CA GLY A 134 17.21 -15.63 -3.28
C GLY A 134 18.29 -15.61 -2.19
N PRO A 135 19.56 -15.84 -2.56
CA PRO A 135 20.67 -15.85 -1.59
C PRO A 135 20.81 -14.53 -0.82
N ASP A 136 20.57 -13.40 -1.49
CA ASP A 136 20.56 -12.05 -0.95
C ASP A 136 19.54 -11.87 0.19
N LEU A 137 18.32 -12.38 -0.01
CA LEU A 137 17.26 -12.32 1.01
C LEU A 137 17.60 -13.16 2.24
N LEU A 138 18.21 -14.34 2.02
CA LEU A 138 18.67 -15.22 3.11
C LEU A 138 19.86 -14.63 3.85
N GLU A 139 20.76 -13.92 3.18
CA GLU A 139 21.84 -13.19 3.82
C GLU A 139 21.30 -12.08 4.73
N MET A 140 20.30 -11.32 4.25
CA MET A 140 19.70 -10.22 5.02
C MET A 140 18.86 -10.71 6.21
N TYR A 141 18.13 -11.81 6.07
CA TYR A 141 17.10 -12.19 7.05
C TYR A 141 17.18 -13.63 7.58
N GLY A 142 18.04 -14.49 7.03
CA GLY A 142 18.13 -15.91 7.39
C GLY A 142 18.58 -16.17 8.82
N GLY A 143 19.24 -15.19 9.45
CA GLY A 143 19.64 -15.24 10.86
C GLY A 143 18.57 -14.78 11.86
N ASP A 144 17.41 -14.27 11.41
CA ASP A 144 16.34 -13.78 12.28
C ASP A 144 15.09 -14.67 12.16
N PRO A 145 14.91 -15.66 13.08
CA PRO A 145 13.74 -16.52 13.08
C PRO A 145 12.41 -15.75 13.15
N GLY A 146 12.41 -14.53 13.71
CA GLY A 146 11.23 -13.68 13.79
C GLY A 146 10.76 -13.15 12.43
N LYS A 147 11.62 -13.19 11.40
CA LYS A 147 11.29 -12.74 10.04
C LYS A 147 10.72 -13.85 9.16
N LEU A 148 10.95 -15.12 9.51
CA LEU A 148 10.51 -16.26 8.70
C LEU A 148 9.02 -16.22 8.34
N PRO A 149 8.08 -15.96 9.27
CA PRO A 149 6.65 -15.90 8.92
C PRO A 149 6.32 -14.78 7.93
N PHE A 150 7.02 -13.64 8.03
CA PHE A 150 6.86 -12.54 7.09
C PHE A 150 7.42 -12.92 5.71
N LEU A 151 8.60 -13.55 5.65
CA LEU A 151 9.20 -13.98 4.38
C LEU A 151 8.38 -15.07 3.69
N GLU A 152 7.83 -16.03 4.43
CA GLU A 152 6.92 -17.04 3.90
C GLU A 152 5.68 -16.40 3.28
N ARG A 153 5.11 -15.40 3.97
CA ARG A 153 3.99 -14.63 3.44
C ARG A 153 4.34 -13.90 2.14
N CYS A 154 5.51 -13.26 2.09
CA CYS A 154 6.00 -12.57 0.89
C CYS A 154 6.25 -13.54 -0.27
N ARG A 155 6.70 -14.77 0.02
CA ARG A 155 6.84 -15.84 -0.98
C ARG A 155 5.49 -16.28 -1.53
N HIS A 156 4.51 -16.58 -0.67
CA HIS A 156 3.17 -16.96 -1.12
C HIS A 156 2.52 -15.87 -1.97
N GLU A 157 2.74 -14.60 -1.62
CA GLU A 157 2.26 -13.47 -2.40
C GLU A 157 2.94 -13.40 -3.78
N TYR A 158 4.26 -13.58 -3.85
CA TYR A 158 4.99 -13.65 -5.13
C TYR A 158 4.46 -14.78 -6.03
N GLU A 159 4.27 -15.98 -5.47
CA GLU A 159 3.73 -17.13 -6.20
C GLU A 159 2.32 -16.85 -6.74
N ALA A 160 1.45 -16.27 -5.92
CA ALA A 160 0.08 -15.92 -6.34
C ALA A 160 0.08 -14.89 -7.48
N LEU A 161 0.84 -13.80 -7.33
CA LEU A 161 0.90 -12.71 -8.31
C LEU A 161 1.51 -13.13 -9.65
N THR A 162 2.34 -14.18 -9.66
CA THR A 162 3.02 -14.68 -10.87
C THR A 162 2.35 -15.89 -11.51
N ALA A 163 1.42 -16.56 -10.82
CA ALA A 163 0.74 -17.75 -11.32
C ALA A 163 -0.28 -17.48 -12.45
N GLY A 164 -0.69 -16.23 -12.67
CA GLY A 164 -1.63 -15.86 -13.73
C GLY A 164 -2.55 -14.70 -13.35
N PRO A 165 -3.64 -14.45 -14.11
CA PRO A 165 -4.55 -13.34 -13.85
C PRO A 165 -5.37 -13.56 -12.56
N ILE A 166 -4.90 -12.97 -11.45
CA ILE A 166 -5.54 -13.09 -10.13
C ILE A 166 -6.59 -12.01 -9.81
N PHE A 167 -6.61 -10.90 -10.55
CA PHE A 167 -7.53 -9.77 -10.31
C PHE A 167 -8.85 -9.86 -11.09
N GLY A 168 -9.12 -11.01 -11.72
CA GLY A 168 -10.38 -11.25 -12.41
C GLY A 168 -10.66 -10.24 -13.52
N GLY A 169 -11.83 -9.57 -13.45
CA GLY A 169 -12.25 -8.54 -14.41
C GLY A 169 -11.88 -7.11 -14.04
N ALA A 170 -11.07 -6.90 -12.99
CA ALA A 170 -10.65 -5.56 -12.61
C ALA A 170 -9.73 -4.94 -13.67
N SER A 171 -9.92 -3.65 -13.96
CA SER A 171 -8.98 -2.90 -14.78
C SER A 171 -7.74 -2.57 -13.95
N LEU A 172 -6.59 -3.07 -14.38
CA LEU A 172 -5.31 -2.68 -13.77
C LEU A 172 -4.91 -1.31 -14.30
N ILE A 173 -4.64 -0.41 -13.36
CA ILE A 173 -4.18 0.96 -13.62
C ILE A 173 -3.01 1.26 -12.67
N THR A 174 -2.30 2.32 -12.99
CA THR A 174 -1.20 2.88 -12.20
C THR A 174 -1.58 4.28 -11.71
N PHE A 175 -0.81 4.86 -10.79
CA PHE A 175 -1.00 6.24 -10.37
C PHE A 175 -0.87 7.25 -11.52
N ARG A 176 -0.11 6.93 -12.58
CA ARG A 176 -0.01 7.77 -13.78
C ARG A 176 -1.35 7.94 -14.47
N ASP A 177 -2.18 6.89 -14.48
CA ASP A 177 -3.50 6.89 -15.12
C ASP A 177 -4.52 7.72 -14.34
N LEU A 178 -4.22 8.08 -13.08
CA LEU A 178 -5.08 8.94 -12.25
C LEU A 178 -4.90 10.42 -12.56
N GLN A 179 -3.75 10.83 -13.10
CA GLN A 179 -3.49 12.22 -13.46
C GLN A 179 -4.16 12.63 -14.78
N SER A 180 -4.50 11.64 -15.62
CA SER A 180 -5.16 11.83 -16.92
C SER A 180 -6.69 11.75 -16.87
N ARG A 181 -7.28 11.64 -15.68
CA ARG A 181 -8.73 11.49 -15.44
C ARG A 181 -9.28 12.70 -14.71
#